data_AF-A0A7X6YQJ4-F1
#
_entry.id   AF-A0A7X6YQJ4-F1
#
_cell.length_a   1.000
_cell.length_b   1.000
_cell.length_c   1.000
_cell.angle_alpha   90.00
_cell.angle_beta   90.00
_cell.angle_gamma   90.00
#
_symmetry.space_group_name_H-M   'P 1'
#
loop_
_entity.id
_entity.type
_entity.pdbx_description
1 polymer ?
#
loop_
_entity_poly.entity_id
_entity_poly.type
_entity_poly.pdbx_seq_one_letter_code
_entity_poly.pdbx_strand_id
1 'polypeptide(L)'
;GLIDGEIIVNPSYDDYCDSELDLYVAGTSEKIMMIEAAADEVPEDVMLAAIEAGHKEIKKICQLLQQMRDEIGKETFEYDSAAAPQELQNEITDKFFGQMSEVVLNPDKAQRDAAVAEVSKAISQYLEEKDPELVGFATELADAVEKAVVRYHLTHNQRRVDGRALDEIRKLTAKIDLIPRVHGSSLFSRGQTQVLSVVTLGTLADSQRFDGVNPEERRRYMHHYNFPAYSVGEARGGRSAGRREIGHGHLAESALNPVMPSEEDFPYSIRCVSEVTMSNGSTSQASVCSSSLALMAAGVPIKKPVAGITCGLMSNPDDDSDYITFVDIQGIEDFFGDMDFKVAGTEDGITAIQVDMKIDGLTMDIIRDALERTRKARLQIINDTMNPVISEARDYLAALAPKIDQIDIPSDKIREIIGSGGKTIRRITEETGTEIDVEEDGPVGHVYIAATDQESAAEAMKIVRTIAYDPEPGTTFTGTVTRLMNFGAFVEIVPGKEGLVHISKMSWGRTEKVEDAVSVGDKVQITVLEVDDQGRLNLSMRDPSEKPEGYTEQQPSRSGSSSSRRTDRSRSDRDNRSRGRSDRDRGDRSRASDRDSSGGGFRQNRQRPQDNISKADRNTRQF
;
A
#
# COMPACT_ATOMS: atom_id res chain seq x y z
N GLY A 1 -5.15 21.57 -2.72
CA GLY A 1 -5.59 21.00 -4.00
C GLY A 1 -4.97 21.76 -5.15
N LEU A 2 -4.67 21.06 -6.23
CA LEU A 2 -4.30 21.61 -7.53
C LEU A 2 -5.06 20.80 -8.60
N ILE A 3 -5.94 21.45 -9.36
CA ILE A 3 -6.74 20.80 -10.42
C ILE A 3 -6.66 21.66 -11.67
N ASP A 4 -6.28 21.07 -12.80
CA ASP A 4 -6.14 21.78 -14.08
C ASP A 4 -5.22 23.03 -13.98
N GLY A 5 -4.23 22.99 -13.09
CA GLY A 5 -3.33 24.11 -12.80
C GLY A 5 -3.90 25.20 -11.89
N GLU A 6 -5.12 25.06 -11.38
CA GLU A 6 -5.74 25.99 -10.44
C GLU A 6 -5.59 25.54 -8.99
N ILE A 7 -5.14 26.45 -8.12
CA ILE A 7 -4.97 26.18 -6.68
C ILE A 7 -6.34 26.26 -5.99
N ILE A 8 -6.72 25.17 -5.32
CA ILE A 8 -7.97 25.08 -4.56
C ILE A 8 -7.64 24.92 -3.08
N VAL A 9 -8.18 25.83 -2.27
CA VAL A 9 -8.04 25.79 -0.80
C VAL A 9 -9.22 25.04 -0.19
N ASN A 10 -8.92 24.09 0.70
CA ASN A 10 -9.90 23.21 1.34
C ASN A 10 -10.82 22.52 0.31
N PRO A 11 -10.25 21.75 -0.64
CA PRO A 11 -11.03 21.05 -1.67
C PRO A 11 -12.08 20.13 -1.04
N SER A 12 -13.18 19.91 -1.77
CA SER A 12 -14.14 18.86 -1.39
C SER A 12 -13.50 17.48 -1.57
N TYR A 13 -14.18 16.42 -1.10
CA TYR A 13 -13.67 15.06 -1.29
C TYR A 13 -13.55 14.69 -2.77
N ASP A 14 -14.53 15.10 -3.60
CA ASP A 14 -14.51 14.82 -5.04
C ASP A 14 -13.35 15.59 -5.72
N ASP A 15 -13.18 16.88 -5.39
CA ASP A 15 -12.05 17.69 -5.87
C ASP A 15 -10.69 17.11 -5.43
N TYR A 16 -10.64 16.54 -4.21
CA TYR A 16 -9.43 15.92 -3.68
C TYR A 16 -9.01 14.69 -4.50
N CYS A 17 -9.97 13.88 -4.96
CA CYS A 17 -9.69 12.69 -5.79
C CYS A 17 -9.07 13.05 -7.15
N ASP A 18 -9.43 14.20 -7.70
CA ASP A 18 -8.93 14.68 -9.01
C ASP A 18 -7.71 15.61 -8.87
N SER A 19 -7.21 15.83 -7.65
CA SER A 19 -6.16 16.82 -7.37
C SER A 19 -4.74 16.25 -7.51
N GLU A 20 -3.90 16.98 -8.23
CA GLU A 20 -2.46 16.72 -8.38
C GLU A 20 -1.64 17.10 -7.13
N LEU A 21 -2.24 17.81 -6.17
CA LEU A 21 -1.58 18.28 -4.95
C LEU A 21 -2.45 18.13 -3.70
N ASP A 22 -2.03 17.28 -2.78
CA ASP A 22 -2.49 17.29 -1.40
C ASP A 22 -1.48 18.04 -0.52
N LEU A 23 -1.87 19.20 -0.01
CA LEU A 23 -1.00 20.10 0.73
C LEU A 23 -1.69 20.57 2.01
N TYR A 24 -1.09 20.24 3.14
CA TYR A 24 -1.43 20.77 4.45
C TYR A 24 -0.41 21.82 4.87
N VAL A 25 -0.89 23.00 5.23
CA VAL A 25 -0.07 24.07 5.79
C VAL A 25 -0.69 24.52 7.10
N ALA A 26 0.14 24.67 8.13
CA ALA A 26 -0.25 25.28 9.39
C ALA A 26 0.73 26.41 9.73
N GLY A 27 0.26 27.45 10.40
CA GLY A 27 1.06 28.63 10.67
C GLY A 27 0.41 29.63 11.62
N THR A 28 1.15 30.69 11.92
CA THR A 28 0.67 31.90 12.58
C THR A 28 0.24 32.93 11.54
N SER A 29 -0.18 34.13 11.97
CA SER A 29 -0.49 35.23 11.05
C SER A 29 0.71 35.69 10.23
N GLU A 30 1.92 35.42 10.72
CA GLU A 30 3.16 35.92 10.11
C GLU A 30 4.00 34.83 9.47
N LYS A 31 4.03 33.62 10.05
CA LYS A 31 4.99 32.58 9.67
C LYS A 31 4.33 31.22 9.49
N ILE A 32 4.90 30.39 8.64
CA ILE A 32 4.47 28.99 8.44
C ILE A 32 5.18 28.11 9.47
N MET A 33 4.46 27.20 10.12
CA MET A 33 4.97 26.34 11.19
C MET A 33 5.12 24.87 10.77
N MET A 34 4.32 24.41 9.82
CA MET A 34 4.33 23.03 9.35
C MET A 34 3.86 22.98 7.90
N ILE A 35 4.49 22.10 7.13
CA ILE A 35 4.08 21.76 5.76
C ILE A 35 4.16 20.24 5.64
N GLU A 36 3.08 19.63 5.18
CA GLU A 36 3.04 18.22 4.76
C GLU A 36 2.38 18.18 3.39
N ALA A 37 3.03 17.57 2.41
CA ALA A 37 2.49 17.49 1.05
C ALA A 37 2.75 16.15 0.38
N ALA A 38 1.78 15.69 -0.39
CA ALA A 38 1.90 14.66 -1.42
C ALA A 38 1.48 15.27 -2.76
N ALA A 39 2.25 15.02 -3.81
CA ALA A 39 2.11 15.76 -5.07
C ALA A 39 2.44 14.88 -6.30
N ASP A 40 1.75 15.09 -7.42
CA ASP A 40 2.06 14.42 -8.69
C ASP A 40 3.07 15.23 -9.50
N GLU A 41 4.35 15.12 -9.12
CA GLU A 41 5.49 15.79 -9.79
C GLU A 41 5.30 17.32 -9.93
N VAL A 42 4.74 17.98 -8.91
CA VAL A 42 4.41 19.42 -8.95
C VAL A 42 5.68 20.30 -8.96
N PRO A 43 5.81 21.27 -9.88
CA PRO A 43 6.96 22.19 -9.93
C PRO A 43 7.16 23.04 -8.66
N GLU A 44 8.41 23.39 -8.35
CA GLU A 44 8.76 24.15 -7.14
C GLU A 44 8.03 25.51 -7.03
N ASP A 45 7.81 26.22 -8.13
CA ASP A 45 7.15 27.52 -8.17
C ASP A 45 5.64 27.41 -7.94
N VAL A 46 5.00 26.38 -8.50
CA VAL A 46 3.58 26.06 -8.27
C VAL A 46 3.36 25.64 -6.81
N MET A 47 4.23 24.80 -6.27
CA MET A 47 4.20 24.39 -4.86
C MET A 47 4.33 25.62 -3.92
N LEU A 48 5.27 26.53 -4.21
CA LEU A 48 5.44 27.76 -3.44
C LEU A 48 4.18 28.65 -3.49
N ALA A 49 3.56 28.78 -4.67
CA ALA A 49 2.32 29.54 -4.83
C ALA A 49 1.15 28.92 -4.05
N ALA A 50 1.05 27.58 -4.02
CA ALA A 50 0.05 26.85 -3.23
C ALA A 50 0.26 27.07 -1.72
N ILE A 51 1.51 27.03 -1.24
CA ILE A 51 1.86 27.35 0.15
C ILE A 51 1.46 28.80 0.49
N GLU A 52 1.75 29.76 -0.39
CA GLU A 52 1.37 31.16 -0.19
C GLU A 52 -0.15 31.35 -0.13
N ALA A 53 -0.90 30.67 -1.01
CA ALA A 53 -2.35 30.69 -1.02
C ALA A 53 -2.93 30.12 0.29
N GLY A 54 -2.38 29.00 0.78
CA GLY A 54 -2.73 28.44 2.08
C GLY A 54 -2.47 29.41 3.23
N HIS A 55 -1.30 30.07 3.25
CA HIS A 55 -0.97 31.03 4.30
C HIS A 55 -1.92 32.24 4.33
N LYS A 56 -2.38 32.73 3.18
CA LYS A 56 -3.38 33.81 3.10
C LYS A 56 -4.69 33.43 3.81
N GLU A 57 -5.13 32.18 3.71
CA GLU A 57 -6.33 31.71 4.43
C GLU A 57 -6.05 31.47 5.92
N ILE A 58 -4.86 30.96 6.28
CA ILE A 58 -4.43 30.83 7.68
C ILE A 58 -4.50 32.18 8.41
N LYS A 59 -4.07 33.28 7.77
CA LYS A 59 -4.17 34.62 8.37
C LYS A 59 -5.60 35.00 8.76
N LYS A 60 -6.59 34.65 7.93
CA LYS A 60 -8.01 34.89 8.24
C LYS A 60 -8.48 34.03 9.41
N ILE A 61 -8.04 32.76 9.47
CA ILE A 61 -8.35 31.85 10.58
C ILE A 61 -7.75 32.38 11.89
N CYS A 62 -6.48 32.78 11.89
CA CYS A 62 -5.83 33.39 13.05
C CYS A 62 -6.57 34.64 13.53
N GLN A 63 -7.03 35.49 12.61
CA GLN A 63 -7.82 36.68 12.96
C GLN A 63 -9.15 36.31 13.64
N LEU A 64 -9.85 35.29 13.14
CA LEU A 64 -11.08 34.80 13.77
C LEU A 64 -10.81 34.22 15.17
N LEU A 65 -9.77 33.38 15.32
CA LEU A 65 -9.39 32.82 16.62
C LEU A 65 -9.01 33.91 17.62
N GLN A 66 -8.35 34.97 17.14
CA GLN A 66 -8.01 36.14 17.94
C GLN A 66 -9.26 36.88 18.42
N GLN A 67 -10.24 37.11 17.54
CA GLN A 67 -11.54 37.70 17.92
C GLN A 67 -12.27 36.85 18.97
N MET A 68 -12.32 35.53 18.78
CA MET A 68 -12.92 34.61 19.76
C MET A 68 -12.20 34.67 21.11
N ARG A 69 -10.86 34.74 21.12
CA ARG A 69 -10.08 34.91 22.35
C ARG A 69 -10.42 36.23 23.05
N ASP A 70 -10.60 37.31 22.30
CA ASP A 70 -10.91 38.62 22.88
C ASP A 70 -12.34 38.69 23.46
N GLU A 71 -13.28 37.92 22.90
CA GLU A 71 -14.66 37.84 23.39
C GLU A 71 -14.86 36.86 24.56
N ILE A 72 -14.24 35.67 24.50
CA ILE A 72 -14.52 34.55 25.43
C ILE A 72 -13.27 33.83 25.93
N GLY A 73 -12.07 34.38 25.71
CA GLY A 73 -10.81 33.80 26.15
C GLY A 73 -10.68 33.75 27.68
N LYS A 74 -9.92 32.76 28.16
CA LYS A 74 -9.55 32.66 29.57
C LYS A 74 -8.26 33.44 29.83
N GLU A 75 -8.06 33.83 31.09
CA GLU A 75 -6.79 34.41 31.52
C GLU A 75 -5.64 33.42 31.30
N THR A 76 -4.51 33.92 30.82
CA THR A 76 -3.27 33.15 30.68
C THR A 76 -2.79 32.73 32.07
N PHE A 77 -2.45 31.45 32.24
CA PHE A 77 -1.88 30.96 33.50
C PHE A 77 -0.37 31.22 33.53
N GLU A 78 0.16 31.52 34.72
CA GLU A 78 1.59 31.67 34.94
C GLU A 78 2.20 30.33 35.38
N TYR A 79 3.48 30.12 35.05
CA TYR A 79 4.26 28.97 35.48
C TYR A 79 5.70 29.39 35.79
N ASP A 80 6.30 28.72 36.76
CA ASP A 80 7.72 28.88 37.05
C ASP A 80 8.53 28.03 36.07
N SER A 81 9.47 28.66 35.35
CA SER A 81 10.34 27.95 34.41
C SER A 81 11.34 27.09 35.18
N ALA A 82 11.51 25.83 34.75
CA ALA A 82 12.55 24.94 35.24
C ALA A 82 13.86 25.04 34.44
N ALA A 83 14.01 26.05 33.58
CA ALA A 83 15.22 26.27 32.78
C ALA A 83 16.36 26.86 33.61
N ALA A 84 17.60 26.60 33.18
CA ALA A 84 18.78 27.16 33.81
C ALA A 84 18.76 28.71 33.74
N PRO A 85 19.19 29.42 34.80
CA PRO A 85 19.29 30.88 34.75
C PRO A 85 20.20 31.37 33.61
N GLN A 86 19.78 32.41 32.88
CA GLN A 86 20.51 32.90 31.71
C GLN A 86 21.96 33.31 32.01
N GLU A 87 22.21 33.89 33.20
CA GLU A 87 23.56 34.27 33.65
C GLU A 87 24.46 33.04 33.77
N LEU A 88 23.93 31.92 34.28
CA LEU A 88 24.65 30.66 34.38
C LEU A 88 24.90 30.05 32.99
N GLN A 89 23.90 30.09 32.09
CA GLN A 89 24.08 29.65 30.71
C GLN A 89 25.22 30.38 30.00
N ASN A 90 25.26 31.71 30.14
CA ASN A 90 26.31 32.54 29.52
C ASN A 90 27.69 32.22 30.09
N GLU A 91 27.82 32.11 31.43
CA GLU A 91 29.08 31.75 32.07
C GLU A 91 29.63 30.40 31.61
N ILE A 92 28.77 29.38 31.58
CA ILE A 92 29.16 28.03 31.19
C ILE A 92 29.52 27.97 29.71
N THR A 93 28.74 28.65 28.86
CA THR A 93 29.03 28.78 27.44
C THR A 93 30.40 29.41 27.23
N ASP A 94 30.66 30.59 27.78
CA ASP A 94 31.94 31.30 27.62
C ASP A 94 33.14 30.46 28.09
N LYS A 95 32.98 29.75 29.22
CA LYS A 95 34.04 28.95 29.81
C LYS A 95 34.40 27.71 28.98
N PHE A 96 33.39 27.01 28.45
CA PHE A 96 33.57 25.72 27.78
C PHE A 96 33.51 25.81 26.24
N PHE A 97 33.19 26.97 25.67
CA PHE A 97 33.08 27.17 24.22
C PHE A 97 34.31 26.67 23.46
N GLY A 98 35.51 27.05 23.91
CA GLY A 98 36.77 26.67 23.25
C GLY A 98 36.99 25.16 23.25
N GLN A 99 36.78 24.49 24.40
CA GLN A 99 36.93 23.04 24.52
C GLN A 99 35.89 22.30 23.67
N MET A 100 34.65 22.77 23.67
CA MET A 100 33.57 22.20 22.87
C MET A 100 33.82 22.39 21.35
N SER A 101 34.35 23.55 20.96
CA SER A 101 34.73 23.86 19.57
C SER A 101 35.79 22.93 19.00
N GLU A 102 36.78 22.53 19.82
CA GLU A 102 37.82 21.58 19.39
C GLU A 102 37.26 20.17 19.11
N VAL A 103 36.25 19.73 19.86
CA VAL A 103 35.73 18.36 19.78
C VAL A 103 34.58 18.21 18.77
N VAL A 104 33.75 19.24 18.60
CA VAL A 104 32.52 19.15 17.78
C VAL A 104 32.81 19.05 16.28
N LEU A 105 33.98 19.52 15.83
CA LEU A 105 34.39 19.51 14.41
C LEU A 105 34.95 18.16 13.94
N ASN A 106 34.72 17.08 14.70
CA ASN A 106 35.14 15.74 14.30
C ASN A 106 34.15 15.14 13.28
N PRO A 107 34.62 14.75 12.07
CA PRO A 107 33.74 14.19 11.03
C PRO A 107 33.20 12.79 11.37
N ASP A 108 33.87 12.03 12.24
CA ASP A 108 33.37 10.73 12.71
C ASP A 108 32.40 10.92 13.89
N LYS A 109 31.12 10.56 13.69
CA LYS A 109 30.08 10.71 14.71
C LYS A 109 30.44 10.04 16.04
N ALA A 110 30.93 8.79 16.02
CA ALA A 110 31.15 8.04 17.25
C ALA A 110 32.29 8.65 18.08
N GLN A 111 33.37 9.07 17.42
CA GLN A 111 34.47 9.77 18.07
C GLN A 111 34.05 11.15 18.58
N ARG A 112 33.23 11.88 17.81
CA ARG A 112 32.68 13.17 18.23
C ARG A 112 31.81 13.03 19.48
N ASP A 113 30.82 12.14 19.46
CA ASP A 113 29.88 11.93 20.57
C ASP A 113 30.64 11.55 21.86
N ALA A 114 31.66 10.71 21.75
CA ALA A 114 32.51 10.34 22.89
C ALA A 114 33.31 11.53 23.44
N ALA A 115 33.86 12.39 22.57
CA ALA A 115 34.62 13.56 22.97
C ALA A 115 33.72 14.66 23.58
N VAL A 116 32.53 14.88 23.02
CA VAL A 116 31.49 15.77 23.57
C VAL A 116 31.07 15.30 24.96
N ALA A 117 30.87 13.98 25.16
CA ALA A 117 30.52 13.44 26.47
C ALA A 117 31.55 13.73 27.57
N GLU A 118 32.85 13.76 27.22
CA GLU A 118 33.90 14.16 28.17
C GLU A 118 33.83 15.66 28.52
N VAL A 119 33.50 16.53 27.56
CA VAL A 119 33.27 17.96 27.84
C VAL A 119 32.02 18.14 28.71
N SER A 120 30.93 17.44 28.42
CA SER A 120 29.70 17.47 29.24
C SER A 120 29.97 17.01 30.67
N LYS A 121 30.82 16.00 30.87
CA LYS A 121 31.26 15.56 32.19
C LYS A 121 32.07 16.64 32.93
N ALA A 122 32.94 17.36 32.22
CA ALA A 122 33.69 18.48 32.80
C ALA A 122 32.75 19.64 33.21
N ILE A 123 31.69 19.91 32.44
CA ILE A 123 30.64 20.87 32.80
C ILE A 123 29.94 20.42 34.08
N SER A 124 29.51 19.16 34.18
CA SER A 124 28.88 18.62 35.40
C SER A 124 29.78 18.74 36.63
N GLN A 125 31.08 18.44 36.50
CA GLN A 125 32.05 18.58 37.58
C GLN A 125 32.22 20.03 38.03
N TYR A 126 32.29 20.97 37.08
CA TYR A 126 32.38 22.39 37.41
C TYR A 126 31.13 22.90 38.14
N LEU A 127 29.94 22.44 37.74
CA LEU A 127 28.70 22.78 38.43
C LEU A 127 28.67 22.21 39.84
N GLU A 128 29.07 20.95 40.04
CA GLU A 128 29.14 20.30 41.36
C GLU A 128 30.11 21.02 42.31
N GLU A 129 31.27 21.46 41.81
CA GLU A 129 32.25 22.24 42.59
C GLU A 129 31.74 23.64 42.96
N LYS A 130 30.92 24.25 42.10
CA LYS A 130 30.38 25.60 42.30
C LYS A 130 29.19 25.58 43.27
N ASP A 131 28.22 24.70 43.01
CA ASP A 131 27.03 24.47 43.82
C ASP A 131 26.35 23.14 43.41
N PRO A 132 26.27 22.14 44.30
CA PRO A 132 25.61 20.87 44.03
C PRO A 132 24.16 20.97 43.55
N GLU A 133 23.44 22.05 43.88
CA GLU A 133 22.06 22.25 43.40
C GLU A 133 22.00 22.54 41.89
N LEU A 134 23.08 23.04 41.30
CA LEU A 134 23.15 23.37 39.87
C LEU A 134 23.40 22.16 38.96
N VAL A 135 23.80 21.02 39.53
CA VAL A 135 24.10 19.79 38.76
C VAL A 135 22.87 19.31 37.97
N GLY A 136 21.65 19.62 38.45
CA GLY A 136 20.41 19.33 37.72
C GLY A 136 20.33 19.97 36.33
N PHE A 137 21.04 21.08 36.09
CA PHE A 137 21.10 21.78 34.82
C PHE A 137 22.22 21.30 33.88
N ALA A 138 23.05 20.34 34.31
CA ALA A 138 24.28 20.01 33.59
C ALA A 138 24.04 19.56 32.14
N THR A 139 23.01 18.74 31.88
CA THR A 139 22.66 18.30 30.53
C THR A 139 22.17 19.47 29.67
N GLU A 140 21.25 20.28 30.20
CA GLU A 140 20.74 21.47 29.50
C GLU A 140 21.87 22.45 29.14
N LEU A 141 22.79 22.69 30.08
CA LEU A 141 23.92 23.59 29.88
C LEU A 141 24.94 23.04 28.89
N ALA A 142 25.22 21.74 28.92
CA ALA A 142 26.09 21.10 27.93
C ALA A 142 25.50 21.22 26.51
N ASP A 143 24.21 20.93 26.35
CA ASP A 143 23.50 21.09 25.08
C ASP A 143 23.50 22.56 24.62
N ALA A 144 23.38 23.52 25.54
CA ALA A 144 23.45 24.94 25.24
C ALA A 144 24.83 25.36 24.71
N VAL A 145 25.93 24.88 25.34
CA VAL A 145 27.29 25.14 24.85
C VAL A 145 27.49 24.51 23.47
N GLU A 146 27.09 23.26 23.29
CA GLU A 146 27.22 22.56 22.00
C GLU A 146 26.42 23.28 20.91
N LYS A 147 25.17 23.67 21.20
CA LYS A 147 24.33 24.49 20.31
C LYS A 147 25.04 25.77 19.92
N ALA A 148 25.56 26.54 20.88
CA ALA A 148 26.24 27.80 20.62
C ALA A 148 27.45 27.62 19.67
N VAL A 149 28.24 26.57 19.89
CA VAL A 149 29.43 26.28 19.07
C VAL A 149 29.05 25.83 17.65
N VAL A 150 28.11 24.89 17.51
CA VAL A 150 27.64 24.42 16.20
C VAL A 150 27.08 25.60 15.41
N ARG A 151 26.27 26.43 16.07
CA ARG A 151 25.68 27.61 15.44
C ARG A 151 26.75 28.63 15.02
N TYR A 152 27.74 28.88 15.87
CA TYR A 152 28.83 29.79 15.53
C TYR A 152 29.61 29.32 14.29
N HIS A 153 29.98 28.05 14.21
CA HIS A 153 30.71 27.53 13.05
C HIS A 153 29.93 27.60 11.74
N LEU A 154 28.63 27.30 11.78
CA LEU A 154 27.78 27.35 10.61
C LEU A 154 27.54 28.80 10.13
N THR A 155 27.25 29.73 11.05
CA THR A 155 26.96 31.15 10.70
C THR A 155 28.21 31.96 10.37
N HIS A 156 29.24 31.90 11.22
CA HIS A 156 30.40 32.79 11.10
C HIS A 156 31.50 32.19 10.24
N ASN A 157 31.77 30.88 10.39
CA ASN A 157 32.84 30.22 9.65
C ASN A 157 32.35 29.60 8.33
N GLN A 158 31.03 29.60 8.09
CA GLN A 158 30.37 28.90 6.97
C GLN A 158 30.86 27.45 6.80
N ARG A 159 31.13 26.79 7.94
CA ARG A 159 31.74 25.47 7.98
C ARG A 159 30.88 24.53 8.80
N ARG A 160 30.58 23.38 8.21
CA ARG A 160 29.81 22.32 8.87
C ARG A 160 30.68 21.51 9.83
N VAL A 161 30.01 20.78 10.73
CA VAL A 161 30.67 19.94 11.75
C VAL A 161 31.59 18.86 11.17
N ASP A 162 31.35 18.43 9.93
CA ASP A 162 32.18 17.47 9.20
C ASP A 162 33.10 18.13 8.14
N GLY A 163 33.15 19.47 8.11
CA GLY A 163 34.00 20.26 7.24
C GLY A 163 33.45 20.54 5.84
N ARG A 164 32.24 20.06 5.51
CA ARG A 164 31.59 20.31 4.22
C ARG A 164 31.19 21.76 4.02
N ALA A 165 31.04 22.14 2.74
CA ALA A 165 30.31 23.36 2.37
C ALA A 165 28.80 23.23 2.63
N LEU A 166 28.08 24.35 2.60
CA LEU A 166 26.64 24.40 2.90
C LEU A 166 25.79 23.64 1.86
N ASP A 167 26.22 23.59 0.61
CA ASP A 167 25.56 22.93 -0.52
C ASP A 167 26.15 21.55 -0.87
N GLU A 168 27.14 21.08 -0.10
CA GLU A 168 27.79 19.80 -0.35
C GLU A 168 27.04 18.63 0.31
N ILE A 169 26.67 17.62 -0.50
CA ILE A 169 26.08 16.36 -0.04
C ILE A 169 27.17 15.42 0.47
N ARG A 170 26.90 14.64 1.53
CA ARG A 170 27.80 13.59 2.00
C ARG A 170 28.05 12.57 0.89
N LYS A 171 29.14 11.82 1.04
CA LYS A 171 29.47 10.71 0.15
C LYS A 171 28.27 9.77 -0.06
N LEU A 172 27.88 9.62 -1.32
CA LEU A 172 26.78 8.78 -1.76
C LEU A 172 27.30 7.44 -2.28
N THR A 173 26.59 6.36 -1.96
CA THR A 173 26.76 5.06 -2.61
C THR A 173 25.42 4.36 -2.71
N ALA A 174 25.16 3.71 -3.85
CA ALA A 174 23.98 2.89 -4.06
C ALA A 174 24.39 1.51 -4.59
N LYS A 175 23.64 0.48 -4.21
CA LYS A 175 23.74 -0.89 -4.73
C LYS A 175 22.35 -1.50 -4.84
N ILE A 176 22.18 -2.44 -5.76
CA ILE A 176 20.99 -3.27 -5.90
C ILE A 176 21.36 -4.77 -5.78
N ASP A 177 20.35 -5.64 -5.68
CA ASP A 177 20.49 -7.11 -5.63
C ASP A 177 21.37 -7.65 -4.49
N LEU A 178 21.23 -7.08 -3.30
CA LEU A 178 22.00 -7.53 -2.14
C LEU A 178 21.50 -8.85 -1.56
N ILE A 179 20.19 -9.11 -1.64
CA ILE A 179 19.56 -10.27 -1.01
C ILE A 179 19.09 -11.25 -2.10
N PRO A 180 19.59 -12.51 -2.15
CA PRO A 180 19.36 -13.38 -3.30
C PRO A 180 17.91 -13.84 -3.56
N ARG A 181 17.03 -13.83 -2.56
CA ARG A 181 15.69 -14.46 -2.65
C ARG A 181 14.53 -13.47 -2.74
N VAL A 182 14.79 -12.18 -2.58
CA VAL A 182 13.74 -11.15 -2.59
C VAL A 182 13.48 -10.71 -4.03
N HIS A 183 12.32 -10.09 -4.30
CA HIS A 183 12.00 -9.68 -5.67
C HIS A 183 12.83 -8.47 -6.10
N GLY A 184 13.05 -7.51 -5.20
CA GLY A 184 14.05 -6.45 -5.39
C GLY A 184 14.70 -6.08 -4.08
N SER A 185 15.96 -5.65 -4.14
CA SER A 185 16.65 -5.06 -2.99
C SER A 185 17.61 -3.97 -3.41
N SER A 186 17.84 -3.03 -2.49
CA SER A 186 18.82 -1.97 -2.65
C SER A 186 19.43 -1.57 -1.31
N LEU A 187 20.64 -1.05 -1.36
CA LEU A 187 21.33 -0.46 -0.22
C LEU A 187 21.80 0.93 -0.63
N PHE A 188 21.14 1.94 -0.10
CA PHE A 188 21.51 3.34 -0.30
C PHE A 188 22.24 3.86 0.94
N SER A 189 23.39 4.48 0.74
CA SER A 189 24.16 5.13 1.82
C SER A 189 24.47 6.58 1.44
N ARG A 190 24.26 7.47 2.41
CA ARG A 190 24.62 8.90 2.37
C ARG A 190 25.39 9.24 3.63
N GLY A 191 26.72 9.27 3.53
CA GLY A 191 27.61 9.34 4.69
C GLY A 191 27.38 8.19 5.68
N GLN A 192 27.06 8.52 6.93
CA GLN A 192 26.74 7.56 8.00
C GLN A 192 25.22 7.29 8.14
N THR A 193 24.44 7.59 7.10
CA THR A 193 23.04 7.16 6.97
C THR A 193 22.96 6.06 5.92
N GLN A 194 22.40 4.90 6.28
CA GLN A 194 22.29 3.75 5.39
C GLN A 194 20.93 3.07 5.56
N VAL A 195 20.29 2.78 4.43
CA VAL A 195 18.99 2.13 4.37
C VAL A 195 19.03 0.98 3.38
N LEU A 196 18.65 -0.20 3.85
CA LEU A 196 18.42 -1.40 3.04
C LEU A 196 16.93 -1.50 2.73
N SER A 197 16.55 -1.35 1.47
CA SER A 197 15.16 -1.52 1.05
C SER A 197 14.96 -2.86 0.36
N VAL A 198 13.84 -3.50 0.66
CA VAL A 198 13.44 -4.80 0.10
C VAL A 198 12.03 -4.68 -0.45
N VAL A 199 11.84 -5.12 -1.69
CA VAL A 199 10.54 -5.16 -2.37
C VAL A 199 10.07 -6.60 -2.49
N THR A 200 8.81 -6.80 -2.12
CA THR A 200 8.04 -8.03 -2.32
C THR A 200 6.81 -7.71 -3.14
N LEU A 201 6.52 -8.57 -4.10
CA LEU A 201 5.36 -8.50 -5.00
C LEU A 201 4.42 -9.63 -4.61
N GLY A 202 3.14 -9.32 -4.45
CA GLY A 202 2.08 -10.27 -4.14
C GLY A 202 0.91 -10.11 -5.12
N THR A 203 -0.12 -10.93 -4.94
CA THR A 203 -1.38 -10.77 -5.66
C THR A 203 -2.14 -9.53 -5.15
N LEU A 204 -3.17 -9.08 -5.87
CA LEU A 204 -4.00 -7.96 -5.40
C LEU A 204 -4.73 -8.29 -4.08
N ALA A 205 -4.98 -9.56 -3.80
CA ALA A 205 -5.54 -10.02 -2.52
C ALA A 205 -4.63 -9.73 -1.30
N ASP A 206 -3.31 -9.64 -1.50
CA ASP A 206 -2.34 -9.25 -0.47
C ASP A 206 -2.32 -7.73 -0.19
N SER A 207 -3.12 -6.93 -0.92
CA SER A 207 -3.28 -5.50 -0.65
C SER A 207 -3.84 -5.27 0.75
N GLN A 208 -3.33 -4.25 1.43
CA GLN A 208 -3.78 -3.92 2.78
C GLN A 208 -5.21 -3.39 2.73
N ARG A 209 -6.10 -3.97 3.54
CA ARG A 209 -7.48 -3.48 3.71
C ARG A 209 -7.57 -2.55 4.90
N PHE A 210 -8.33 -1.47 4.76
CA PHE A 210 -8.62 -0.53 5.84
C PHE A 210 -10.09 -0.59 6.23
N ASP A 211 -10.35 -0.39 7.51
CA ASP A 211 -11.68 -0.18 8.08
C ASP A 211 -11.61 1.11 8.90
N GLY A 212 -11.93 2.22 8.24
CA GLY A 212 -11.74 3.57 8.76
C GLY A 212 -12.85 4.52 8.34
N VAL A 213 -12.71 5.79 8.71
CA VAL A 213 -13.65 6.85 8.29
C VAL A 213 -13.39 7.29 6.85
N ASN A 214 -12.16 7.09 6.37
CA ASN A 214 -11.79 7.38 5.00
C ASN A 214 -12.40 6.33 4.05
N PRO A 215 -12.81 6.74 2.84
CA PRO A 215 -13.36 5.84 1.82
C PRO A 215 -12.30 4.98 1.12
N GLU A 216 -11.00 5.19 1.36
CA GLU A 216 -9.94 4.29 0.90
C GLU A 216 -10.08 2.93 1.61
N GLU A 217 -10.59 1.93 0.89
CA GLU A 217 -10.80 0.58 1.44
C GLU A 217 -9.58 -0.33 1.31
N ARG A 218 -8.69 -0.04 0.35
CA ARG A 218 -7.55 -0.87 0.00
C ARG A 218 -6.34 -0.04 -0.39
N ARG A 219 -5.16 -0.57 -0.06
CA ARG A 219 -3.88 -0.01 -0.46
C ARG A 219 -2.96 -1.07 -1.05
N ARG A 220 -2.65 -0.85 -2.32
CA ARG A 220 -1.84 -1.73 -3.16
C ARG A 220 -0.33 -1.55 -2.91
N TYR A 221 0.14 -0.31 -2.79
CA TYR A 221 1.52 0.00 -2.43
C TYR A 221 1.64 0.25 -0.93
N MET A 222 2.44 -0.58 -0.24
CA MET A 222 2.65 -0.50 1.20
C MET A 222 4.12 -0.20 1.47
N HIS A 223 4.41 0.91 2.16
CA HIS A 223 5.75 1.21 2.64
C HIS A 223 5.86 1.00 4.16
N HIS A 224 6.74 0.08 4.55
CA HIS A 224 7.09 -0.13 5.95
C HIS A 224 8.50 0.37 6.21
N TYR A 225 8.63 1.14 7.28
CA TYR A 225 9.90 1.72 7.70
C TYR A 225 10.25 1.23 9.10
N ASN A 226 11.45 0.69 9.26
CA ASN A 226 11.96 0.15 10.52
C ASN A 226 13.24 0.88 10.94
N PHE A 227 13.27 1.33 12.20
CA PHE A 227 14.40 2.03 12.80
C PHE A 227 14.94 1.25 14.01
N PRO A 228 15.70 0.17 13.79
CA PRO A 228 16.23 -0.63 14.87
C PRO A 228 17.28 0.15 15.69
N ALA A 229 17.34 -0.11 16.99
CA ALA A 229 18.20 0.64 17.92
C ALA A 229 19.70 0.58 17.58
N TYR A 230 20.15 -0.52 16.97
CA TYR A 230 21.54 -0.66 16.56
C TYR A 230 21.95 0.37 15.48
N SER A 231 20.98 0.92 14.73
CA SER A 231 21.25 1.91 13.67
C SER A 231 21.86 3.21 14.20
N VAL A 232 21.63 3.52 15.48
CA VAL A 232 22.21 4.65 16.21
C VAL A 232 23.26 4.22 17.25
N GLY A 233 23.63 2.93 17.26
CA GLY A 233 24.61 2.36 18.19
C GLY A 233 24.05 2.04 19.58
N GLU A 234 22.74 1.93 19.74
CA GLU A 234 22.10 1.69 21.03
C GLU A 234 21.58 0.25 21.19
N ALA A 235 21.52 -0.23 22.43
CA ALA A 235 21.03 -1.55 22.79
C ALA A 235 19.62 -1.52 23.41
N ARG A 236 18.63 -1.00 22.67
CA ARG A 236 17.21 -1.05 23.09
C ARG A 236 16.52 -2.31 22.55
N GLY A 237 15.63 -2.90 23.35
CA GLY A 237 14.84 -4.05 22.90
C GLY A 237 13.89 -3.69 21.75
N GLY A 238 13.66 -4.63 20.84
CA GLY A 238 12.69 -4.46 19.75
C GLY A 238 11.28 -4.21 20.29
N ARG A 239 10.60 -3.20 19.74
CA ARG A 239 9.20 -2.88 20.01
C ARG A 239 8.43 -2.80 18.70
N SER A 240 7.11 -2.79 18.77
CA SER A 240 6.27 -2.45 17.62
C SER A 240 6.62 -1.05 17.11
N ALA A 241 6.37 -0.82 15.81
CA ALA A 241 6.65 0.45 15.16
C ALA A 241 6.01 1.63 15.91
N GLY A 242 6.83 2.64 16.22
CA GLY A 242 6.38 3.88 16.85
C GLY A 242 5.77 4.86 15.85
N ARG A 243 5.21 5.97 16.35
CA ARG A 243 4.62 7.02 15.50
C ARG A 243 5.61 7.61 14.49
N ARG A 244 6.88 7.78 14.88
CA ARG A 244 7.92 8.31 13.99
C ARG A 244 8.25 7.36 12.84
N GLU A 245 8.31 6.06 13.12
CA GLU A 245 8.54 5.04 12.09
C GLU A 245 7.37 5.00 11.10
N ILE A 246 6.14 5.06 11.61
CA ILE A 246 4.93 5.14 10.78
C ILE A 246 4.94 6.42 9.93
N GLY A 247 5.24 7.59 10.53
CA GLY A 247 5.29 8.86 9.81
C GLY A 247 6.38 8.90 8.73
N HIS A 248 7.58 8.38 9.02
CA HIS A 248 8.65 8.28 8.01
C HIS A 248 8.31 7.30 6.89
N GLY A 249 7.65 6.17 7.21
CA GLY A 249 7.15 5.23 6.21
C GLY A 249 6.10 5.87 5.31
N HIS A 250 5.14 6.59 5.90
CA HIS A 250 4.11 7.31 5.15
C HIS A 250 4.68 8.43 4.27
N LEU A 251 5.70 9.16 4.73
CA LEU A 251 6.40 10.14 3.89
C LEU A 251 7.05 9.49 2.67
N ALA A 252 7.72 8.34 2.87
CA ALA A 252 8.35 7.61 1.76
C ALA A 252 7.32 7.00 0.81
N GLU A 253 6.20 6.51 1.34
CA GLU A 253 5.03 6.03 0.60
C GLU A 253 4.47 7.13 -0.30
N SER A 254 4.16 8.29 0.30
CA SER A 254 3.61 9.46 -0.39
C SER A 254 4.55 9.98 -1.47
N ALA A 255 5.86 9.94 -1.23
CA ALA A 255 6.86 10.35 -2.21
C ALA A 255 6.92 9.43 -3.45
N LEU A 256 6.55 8.15 -3.32
CA LEU A 256 6.68 7.14 -4.37
C LEU A 256 5.36 6.85 -5.09
N ASN A 257 4.22 7.00 -4.41
CA ASN A 257 2.89 6.82 -4.99
C ASN A 257 2.69 7.49 -6.37
N PRO A 258 3.10 8.75 -6.59
CA PRO A 258 2.91 9.43 -7.88
C PRO A 258 3.57 8.76 -9.08
N VAL A 259 4.69 8.07 -8.85
CA VAL A 259 5.45 7.37 -9.89
C VAL A 259 5.07 5.90 -10.00
N MET A 260 4.17 5.38 -9.16
CA MET A 260 3.75 3.99 -9.24
C MET A 260 2.96 3.73 -10.53
N PRO A 261 3.10 2.55 -11.14
CA PRO A 261 2.28 2.17 -12.28
C PRO A 261 0.83 1.96 -11.86
N SER A 262 -0.08 2.11 -12.83
CA SER A 262 -1.49 1.78 -12.65
C SER A 262 -1.68 0.30 -12.27
N GLU A 263 -2.87 -0.06 -11.79
CA GLU A 263 -3.21 -1.45 -11.53
C GLU A 263 -3.30 -2.25 -12.84
N GLU A 264 -3.86 -1.65 -13.89
CA GLU A 264 -3.99 -2.26 -15.22
C GLU A 264 -2.62 -2.61 -15.83
N ASP A 265 -1.64 -1.71 -15.70
CA ASP A 265 -0.30 -1.93 -16.27
C ASP A 265 0.54 -2.89 -15.42
N PHE A 266 0.24 -3.01 -14.12
CA PHE A 266 1.05 -3.80 -13.20
C PHE A 266 0.20 -4.37 -12.05
N PRO A 267 -0.58 -5.45 -12.25
CA PRO A 267 -1.61 -5.91 -11.33
C PRO A 267 -1.07 -6.65 -10.09
N TYR A 268 -0.18 -6.02 -9.33
CA TYR A 268 0.53 -6.56 -8.17
C TYR A 268 0.27 -5.72 -6.94
N SER A 269 0.10 -6.35 -5.78
CA SER A 269 0.38 -5.65 -4.53
C SER A 269 1.89 -5.54 -4.33
N ILE A 270 2.33 -4.40 -3.79
CA ILE A 270 3.74 -4.06 -3.70
C ILE A 270 4.04 -3.67 -2.26
N ARG A 271 4.83 -4.49 -1.58
CA ARG A 271 5.33 -4.18 -0.24
C ARG A 271 6.79 -3.80 -0.31
N CYS A 272 7.10 -2.57 0.06
CA CYS A 272 8.47 -2.12 0.28
C CYS A 272 8.76 -2.04 1.78
N VAL A 273 9.87 -2.62 2.23
CA VAL A 273 10.35 -2.53 3.61
C VAL A 273 11.71 -1.85 3.61
N SER A 274 11.83 -0.72 4.29
CA SER A 274 13.07 0.02 4.48
C SER A 274 13.61 -0.24 5.89
N GLU A 275 14.74 -0.93 5.95
CA GLU A 275 15.50 -1.21 7.17
C GLU A 275 16.63 -0.20 7.32
N VAL A 276 16.56 0.67 8.33
CA VAL A 276 17.65 1.60 8.62
C VAL A 276 18.78 0.86 9.32
N THR A 277 19.93 0.72 8.66
CA THR A 277 21.09 0.02 9.21
C THR A 277 22.09 0.98 9.87
N MET A 278 22.13 2.24 9.46
CA MET A 278 22.90 3.33 10.09
C MET A 278 22.13 4.64 10.01
N SER A 279 22.20 5.48 11.04
CA SER A 279 21.54 6.78 11.07
C SER A 279 22.47 7.88 11.59
N ASN A 280 22.71 8.89 10.75
CA ASN A 280 23.32 10.16 11.16
C ASN A 280 22.73 11.34 10.37
N GLY A 281 21.46 11.26 9.98
CA GLY A 281 20.80 12.24 9.13
C GLY A 281 19.68 11.60 8.31
N SER A 282 18.72 12.42 7.89
CA SER A 282 17.41 12.03 7.36
C SER A 282 17.35 10.65 6.66
N THR A 283 16.95 9.66 7.44
CA THR A 283 16.80 8.27 7.03
C THR A 283 15.53 8.06 6.21
N SER A 284 14.48 8.85 6.44
CA SER A 284 13.27 8.83 5.60
C SER A 284 13.59 9.18 4.14
N GLN A 285 14.40 10.20 3.91
CA GLN A 285 14.82 10.60 2.56
C GLN A 285 15.78 9.57 1.92
N ALA A 286 16.62 8.92 2.73
CA ALA A 286 17.42 7.78 2.26
C ALA A 286 16.53 6.57 1.92
N SER A 287 15.42 6.35 2.64
CA SER A 287 14.43 5.31 2.34
C SER A 287 13.74 5.56 1.00
N VAL A 288 13.41 6.81 0.65
CA VAL A 288 12.86 7.15 -0.69
C VAL A 288 13.82 6.71 -1.79
N CYS A 289 15.09 7.15 -1.70
CA CYS A 289 16.12 6.83 -2.70
C CYS A 289 16.33 5.31 -2.82
N SER A 290 16.46 4.63 -1.68
CA SER A 290 16.65 3.18 -1.61
C SER A 290 15.44 2.44 -2.18
N SER A 291 14.23 2.84 -1.81
CA SER A 291 12.99 2.19 -2.27
C SER A 291 12.78 2.36 -3.77
N SER A 292 13.06 3.55 -4.33
CA SER A 292 13.02 3.79 -5.78
C SER A 292 13.94 2.81 -6.53
N LEU A 293 15.18 2.63 -6.06
CA LEU A 293 16.12 1.65 -6.62
C LEU A 293 15.62 0.19 -6.48
N ALA A 294 15.06 -0.16 -5.31
CA ALA A 294 14.57 -1.51 -5.04
C ALA A 294 13.33 -1.86 -5.90
N LEU A 295 12.45 -0.88 -6.15
CA LEU A 295 11.29 -1.03 -7.02
C LEU A 295 11.71 -1.31 -8.47
N MET A 296 12.63 -0.50 -9.01
CA MET A 296 13.20 -0.74 -10.35
C MET A 296 13.93 -2.09 -10.44
N ALA A 297 14.70 -2.45 -9.41
CA ALA A 297 15.36 -3.76 -9.34
C ALA A 297 14.37 -4.93 -9.23
N ALA A 298 13.17 -4.71 -8.69
CA ALA A 298 12.10 -5.71 -8.67
C ALA A 298 11.37 -5.86 -10.01
N GLY A 299 11.63 -4.98 -10.98
CA GLY A 299 10.90 -4.90 -12.24
C GLY A 299 9.54 -4.20 -12.11
N VAL A 300 9.34 -3.39 -11.06
CA VAL A 300 8.17 -2.50 -10.97
C VAL A 300 8.39 -1.35 -11.94
N PRO A 301 7.54 -1.15 -12.95
CA PRO A 301 7.70 -0.10 -13.96
C PRO A 301 7.28 1.26 -13.41
N ILE A 302 8.03 1.78 -12.43
CA ILE A 302 7.82 3.15 -11.93
C ILE A 302 8.13 4.16 -13.05
N LYS A 303 7.35 5.25 -13.13
CA LYS A 303 7.48 6.27 -14.18
C LYS A 303 8.90 6.83 -14.26
N LYS A 304 9.47 7.22 -13.10
CA LYS A 304 10.81 7.82 -12.97
C LYS A 304 11.44 7.51 -11.61
N PRO A 305 12.78 7.57 -11.49
CA PRO A 305 13.46 7.52 -10.20
C PRO A 305 13.07 8.70 -9.31
N VAL A 306 12.84 8.44 -8.02
CA VAL A 306 12.51 9.46 -7.01
C VAL A 306 13.65 9.53 -5.99
N ALA A 307 14.19 10.72 -5.77
CA ALA A 307 15.18 10.97 -4.74
C ALA A 307 14.65 11.91 -3.68
N GLY A 308 15.22 11.78 -2.48
CA GLY A 308 14.88 12.56 -1.31
C GLY A 308 16.09 13.25 -0.70
N ILE A 309 15.92 14.49 -0.25
CA ILE A 309 16.95 15.27 0.43
C ILE A 309 16.34 16.14 1.53
N THR A 310 17.20 16.63 2.43
CA THR A 310 16.80 17.58 3.47
C THR A 310 17.58 18.87 3.36
N CYS A 311 16.93 19.96 3.76
CA CYS A 311 17.54 21.26 3.95
C CYS A 311 17.35 21.71 5.40
N GLY A 312 18.46 22.10 6.02
CA GLY A 312 18.47 22.72 7.34
C GLY A 312 18.41 24.24 7.24
N LEU A 313 17.86 24.86 8.27
CA LEU A 313 17.89 26.31 8.48
C LEU A 313 18.63 26.62 9.77
N MET A 314 19.34 27.74 9.73
CA MET A 314 19.70 28.47 10.93
C MET A 314 19.42 29.94 10.72
N SER A 315 18.70 30.54 11.65
CA SER A 315 18.22 31.91 11.59
C SER A 315 18.63 32.68 12.83
N ASN A 316 18.79 33.99 12.67
CA ASN A 316 18.90 34.91 13.77
C ASN A 316 17.50 35.13 14.38
N PRO A 317 17.29 34.86 15.69
CA PRO A 317 16.00 35.08 16.33
C PRO A 317 15.50 36.53 16.26
N ASP A 318 16.42 37.50 16.15
CA ASP A 318 16.10 38.93 16.14
C ASP A 318 15.93 39.52 14.73
N ASP A 319 16.34 38.78 13.68
CA ASP A 319 16.29 39.23 12.29
C ASP A 319 16.01 38.07 11.32
N ASP A 320 14.75 38.00 10.85
CA ASP A 320 14.30 36.97 9.90
C ASP A 320 15.01 37.02 8.54
N SER A 321 15.72 38.11 8.21
CA SER A 321 16.51 38.23 6.98
C SER A 321 17.94 37.68 7.11
N ASP A 322 18.42 37.49 8.34
CA ASP A 322 19.73 36.91 8.63
C ASP A 322 19.58 35.40 8.88
N TYR A 323 19.68 34.63 7.81
CA TYR A 323 19.61 33.18 7.86
C TYR A 323 20.59 32.49 6.92
N ILE A 324 20.87 31.23 7.23
CA ILE A 324 21.62 30.30 6.40
C ILE A 324 20.79 29.03 6.16
N THR A 325 20.84 28.53 4.94
CA THR A 325 20.25 27.26 4.55
C THR A 325 21.33 26.34 3.99
N PHE A 326 21.29 25.06 4.35
CA PHE A 326 22.28 24.06 3.92
C PHE A 326 21.60 22.71 3.66
N VAL A 327 22.19 21.87 2.82
CA VAL A 327 21.59 20.59 2.38
C VAL A 327 22.16 19.40 3.13
N ASP A 328 21.45 18.27 3.10
CA ASP A 328 21.92 16.99 3.64
C ASP A 328 22.37 17.06 5.11
N ILE A 329 21.45 17.48 5.98
CA ILE A 329 21.73 17.71 7.41
C ILE A 329 22.16 16.42 8.13
N GLN A 330 23.09 16.58 9.07
CA GLN A 330 23.46 15.56 10.03
C GLN A 330 22.53 15.60 11.26
N GLY A 331 22.51 14.52 12.06
CA GLY A 331 21.67 14.46 13.26
C GLY A 331 21.93 15.59 14.26
N ILE A 332 23.19 16.01 14.41
CA ILE A 332 23.59 17.13 15.29
C ILE A 332 23.11 18.49 14.74
N GLU A 333 23.13 18.67 13.42
CA GLU A 333 22.69 19.90 12.77
C GLU A 333 21.16 19.99 12.71
N ASP A 334 20.46 18.86 12.63
CA ASP A 334 19.02 18.80 12.88
C ASP A 334 18.76 19.21 14.33
N PHE A 335 19.37 18.54 15.31
CA PHE A 335 19.13 18.76 16.74
C PHE A 335 19.31 20.23 17.16
N PHE A 336 20.37 20.90 16.69
CA PHE A 336 20.67 22.31 17.03
C PHE A 336 20.22 23.35 15.99
N GLY A 337 19.73 22.89 14.84
CA GLY A 337 19.18 23.74 13.78
C GLY A 337 17.73 24.15 14.07
N ASP A 338 17.22 25.03 13.21
CA ASP A 338 15.92 25.67 13.40
C ASP A 338 14.79 25.00 12.58
N MET A 339 15.17 24.22 11.56
CA MET A 339 14.25 23.57 10.61
C MET A 339 14.88 22.30 10.03
N ASP A 340 14.04 21.29 9.79
CA ASP A 340 14.32 20.14 8.92
C ASP A 340 13.27 20.08 7.79
N PHE A 341 13.66 20.62 6.62
CA PHE A 341 12.81 20.70 5.43
C PHE A 341 13.13 19.55 4.48
N LYS A 342 12.26 18.55 4.45
CA LYS A 342 12.41 17.32 3.67
C LYS A 342 11.67 17.47 2.35
N VAL A 343 12.34 17.17 1.23
CA VAL A 343 11.75 17.20 -0.11
C VAL A 343 12.14 15.95 -0.87
N ALA A 344 11.14 15.27 -1.41
CA ALA A 344 11.29 14.19 -2.35
C ALA A 344 10.65 14.55 -3.69
N GLY A 345 11.14 13.93 -4.76
CA GLY A 345 10.66 14.20 -6.10
C GLY A 345 11.50 13.55 -7.19
N THR A 346 11.05 13.75 -8.42
CA THR A 346 11.73 13.33 -9.64
C THR A 346 12.54 14.49 -10.21
N GLU A 347 13.00 14.35 -11.46
CA GLU A 347 13.47 15.49 -12.25
C GLU A 347 12.33 16.44 -12.68
N ASP A 348 11.12 15.89 -12.84
CA ASP A 348 9.82 16.53 -13.09
C ASP A 348 9.47 17.64 -12.11
N GLY A 349 9.52 17.28 -10.84
CA GLY A 349 9.02 18.12 -9.78
C GLY A 349 9.00 17.39 -8.45
N ILE A 350 8.21 17.91 -7.52
CA ILE A 350 8.11 17.48 -6.14
C ILE A 350 7.03 16.40 -6.04
N THR A 351 7.34 15.33 -5.32
CA THR A 351 6.36 14.29 -4.99
C THR A 351 5.95 14.30 -3.53
N ALA A 352 6.80 14.77 -2.62
CA ALA A 352 6.44 14.96 -1.23
C ALA A 352 7.27 16.04 -0.54
N ILE A 353 6.66 16.70 0.45
CA ILE A 353 7.31 17.63 1.38
C ILE A 353 6.92 17.28 2.80
N GLN A 354 7.87 17.37 3.72
CA GLN A 354 7.61 17.39 5.15
C GLN A 354 8.53 18.40 5.82
N VAL A 355 7.95 19.32 6.59
CA VAL A 355 8.70 20.36 7.31
C VAL A 355 8.43 20.26 8.78
N ASP A 356 9.49 19.94 9.53
CA ASP A 356 9.50 19.98 10.98
C ASP A 356 10.25 21.22 11.46
N MET A 357 9.59 22.02 12.30
CA MET A 357 10.12 23.29 12.80
C MET A 357 10.43 23.25 14.29
N LYS A 358 11.47 24.01 14.68
CA LYS A 358 11.88 24.19 16.08
C LYS A 358 11.83 25.65 16.55
N ILE A 359 11.48 26.57 15.66
CA ILE A 359 11.39 28.01 15.91
C ILE A 359 10.02 28.57 15.49
N ASP A 360 9.81 29.87 15.69
CA ASP A 360 8.54 30.60 15.50
C ASP A 360 7.95 30.63 14.08
N GLY A 361 8.61 29.98 13.11
CA GLY A 361 8.09 29.74 11.78
C GLY A 361 9.02 30.16 10.63
N LEU A 362 8.67 29.80 9.40
CA LEU A 362 9.38 30.16 8.18
C LEU A 362 8.71 31.34 7.48
N THR A 363 9.54 32.22 6.93
CA THR A 363 9.12 33.20 5.93
C THR A 363 9.04 32.55 4.55
N MET A 364 8.31 33.18 3.64
CA MET A 364 8.20 32.69 2.24
C MET A 364 9.56 32.69 1.51
N ASP A 365 10.47 33.59 1.87
CA ASP A 365 11.80 33.66 1.26
C ASP A 365 12.67 32.46 1.67
N ILE A 366 12.61 32.06 2.94
CA ILE A 366 13.29 30.86 3.44
C ILE A 366 12.77 29.60 2.73
N ILE A 367 11.46 29.48 2.55
CA ILE A 367 10.85 28.34 1.85
C ILE A 367 11.31 28.30 0.40
N ARG A 368 11.34 29.45 -0.30
CA ARG A 368 11.82 29.54 -1.68
C ARG A 368 13.27 29.06 -1.81
N ASP A 369 14.14 29.51 -0.91
CA ASP A 369 15.55 29.11 -0.91
C ASP A 369 15.73 27.62 -0.61
N ALA A 370 14.94 27.08 0.34
CA ALA A 370 14.95 25.66 0.67
C ALA A 370 14.52 24.80 -0.53
N LEU A 371 13.45 25.18 -1.24
CA LEU A 371 12.97 24.46 -2.43
C LEU A 371 14.04 24.44 -3.54
N GLU A 372 14.67 25.57 -3.84
CA GLU A 372 15.70 25.64 -4.89
C GLU A 372 16.96 24.82 -4.53
N ARG A 373 17.39 24.85 -3.27
CA ARG A 373 18.54 24.05 -2.80
C ARG A 373 18.26 22.56 -2.82
N THR A 374 17.08 22.17 -2.35
CA THR A 374 16.67 20.76 -2.35
C THR A 374 16.49 20.24 -3.76
N ARG A 375 15.94 21.02 -4.70
CA ARG A 375 15.88 20.67 -6.12
C ARG A 375 17.25 20.32 -6.69
N LYS A 376 18.25 21.20 -6.53
CA LYS A 376 19.63 20.94 -7.01
C LYS A 376 20.22 19.66 -6.44
N ALA A 377 20.11 19.49 -5.11
CA ALA A 377 20.66 18.33 -4.44
C ALA A 377 19.92 17.02 -4.79
N ARG A 378 18.60 17.08 -4.98
CA ARG A 378 17.76 15.97 -5.45
C ARG A 378 18.20 15.49 -6.84
N LEU A 379 18.36 16.42 -7.79
CA LEU A 379 18.85 16.12 -9.13
C LEU A 379 20.26 15.52 -9.12
N GLN A 380 21.14 16.02 -8.25
CA GLN A 380 22.48 15.46 -8.07
C GLN A 380 22.43 14.00 -7.60
N ILE A 381 21.56 13.66 -6.63
CA ILE A 381 21.41 12.27 -6.15
C ILE A 381 20.91 11.35 -7.27
N ILE A 382 19.90 11.80 -8.03
CA ILE A 382 19.33 11.03 -9.15
C ILE A 382 20.42 10.77 -10.19
N ASN A 383 21.05 11.83 -10.70
CA ASN A 383 21.95 11.76 -11.84
C ASN A 383 23.30 11.13 -11.52
N ASP A 384 23.89 11.46 -10.37
CA ASP A 384 25.27 11.07 -10.07
C ASP A 384 25.37 9.77 -9.28
N THR A 385 24.27 9.29 -8.68
CA THR A 385 24.28 8.10 -7.81
C THR A 385 23.25 7.05 -8.20
N MET A 386 21.99 7.42 -8.41
CA MET A 386 20.93 6.43 -8.66
C MET A 386 20.95 5.89 -10.09
N ASN A 387 20.89 6.79 -11.08
CA ASN A 387 20.87 6.43 -12.50
C ASN A 387 22.08 5.58 -12.94
N PRO A 388 23.31 5.82 -12.44
CA PRO A 388 24.46 4.96 -12.76
C PRO A 388 24.35 3.52 -12.24
N VAL A 389 23.49 3.26 -11.25
CA VAL A 389 23.24 1.91 -10.73
C VAL A 389 22.11 1.23 -11.49
N ILE A 390 20.99 1.93 -11.68
CA ILE A 390 19.84 1.50 -12.48
C ILE A 390 19.03 2.75 -12.86
N SER A 391 18.91 3.02 -14.15
CA SER A 391 18.22 4.21 -14.68
C SER A 391 16.75 3.97 -15.01
N GLU A 392 16.39 2.71 -15.27
CA GLU A 392 15.03 2.28 -15.63
C GLU A 392 14.73 0.95 -14.93
N ALA A 393 13.45 0.68 -14.70
CA ALA A 393 13.01 -0.61 -14.19
C ALA A 393 13.44 -1.75 -15.12
N ARG A 394 13.69 -2.93 -14.54
CA ARG A 394 13.92 -4.14 -15.35
C ARG A 394 12.71 -4.44 -16.21
N ASP A 395 12.95 -4.91 -17.43
CA ASP A 395 11.94 -5.42 -18.36
C ASP A 395 11.44 -6.83 -17.97
N TYR A 396 11.99 -7.41 -16.89
CA TYR A 396 11.58 -8.69 -16.33
C TYR A 396 11.41 -8.62 -14.81
N LEU A 397 10.50 -9.43 -14.30
CA LEU A 397 10.32 -9.67 -12.86
C LEU A 397 11.33 -10.68 -12.34
N ALA A 398 11.62 -10.62 -11.03
CA ALA A 398 12.44 -11.63 -10.37
C ALA A 398 11.87 -13.04 -10.58
N ALA A 399 12.73 -14.05 -10.70
CA ALA A 399 12.32 -15.43 -10.98
C ALA A 399 11.39 -16.05 -9.92
N LEU A 400 11.41 -15.53 -8.70
CA LEU A 400 10.55 -15.97 -7.59
C LEU A 400 9.30 -15.12 -7.42
N ALA A 401 9.16 -14.02 -8.18
CA ALA A 401 7.96 -13.20 -8.16
C ALA A 401 6.81 -13.96 -8.83
N PRO A 402 5.57 -13.83 -8.32
CA PRO A 402 4.41 -14.36 -9.01
C PRO A 402 4.31 -13.72 -10.39
N LYS A 403 3.97 -14.50 -11.41
CA LYS A 403 3.57 -14.00 -12.73
C LYS A 403 2.06 -13.94 -12.75
N ILE A 404 1.52 -12.78 -13.07
CA ILE A 404 0.08 -12.55 -13.12
C ILE A 404 -0.32 -12.40 -14.58
N ASP A 405 -1.13 -13.34 -15.06
CA ASP A 405 -1.79 -13.21 -16.34
C ASP A 405 -3.21 -12.64 -16.11
N GLN A 406 -3.61 -11.65 -16.90
CA GLN A 406 -4.93 -11.03 -16.82
C GLN A 406 -5.80 -11.41 -18.02
N ILE A 407 -7.10 -11.56 -17.78
CA ILE A 407 -8.10 -11.62 -18.84
C ILE A 407 -9.37 -10.85 -18.45
N ASP A 408 -9.84 -10.04 -19.40
CA ASP A 408 -11.12 -9.34 -19.28
C ASP A 408 -12.24 -10.21 -19.87
N ILE A 409 -13.34 -10.30 -19.13
CA ILE A 409 -14.51 -11.10 -19.49
C ILE A 409 -15.80 -10.35 -19.18
N PRO A 410 -16.94 -10.70 -19.80
CA PRO A 410 -18.23 -10.13 -19.43
C PRO A 410 -18.61 -10.43 -17.96
N SER A 411 -19.21 -9.46 -17.26
CA SER A 411 -19.54 -9.62 -15.83
C SER A 411 -20.53 -10.75 -15.52
N ASP A 412 -21.40 -11.11 -16.47
CA ASP A 412 -22.28 -12.28 -16.34
C ASP A 412 -21.52 -13.60 -16.25
N LYS A 413 -20.33 -13.67 -16.87
CA LYS A 413 -19.46 -14.86 -16.88
C LYS A 413 -18.60 -15.03 -15.63
N ILE A 414 -18.36 -13.96 -14.87
CA ILE A 414 -17.67 -14.04 -13.57
C ILE A 414 -18.37 -15.03 -12.63
N ARG A 415 -19.71 -15.01 -12.61
CA ARG A 415 -20.50 -15.90 -11.73
C ARG A 415 -20.29 -17.37 -12.04
N GLU A 416 -20.06 -17.71 -13.32
CA GLU A 416 -19.76 -19.08 -13.75
C GLU A 416 -18.35 -19.52 -13.29
N ILE A 417 -17.36 -18.61 -13.34
CA ILE A 417 -15.98 -18.85 -12.89
C ILE A 417 -15.89 -19.00 -11.37
N ILE A 418 -16.54 -18.12 -10.61
CA ILE A 418 -16.61 -18.24 -9.15
C ILE A 418 -17.38 -19.52 -8.77
N GLY A 419 -18.50 -19.76 -9.45
CA GLY A 419 -19.40 -20.87 -9.18
C GLY A 419 -20.15 -20.71 -7.85
N SER A 420 -21.11 -21.60 -7.58
CA SER A 420 -21.93 -21.53 -6.36
C SER A 420 -21.07 -21.60 -5.09
N GLY A 421 -21.00 -20.50 -4.33
CA GLY A 421 -20.20 -20.39 -3.10
C GLY A 421 -18.69 -20.46 -3.30
N GLY A 422 -18.18 -20.12 -4.49
CA GLY A 422 -16.74 -20.15 -4.78
C GLY A 422 -16.18 -21.54 -5.08
N LYS A 423 -17.04 -22.53 -5.34
CA LYS A 423 -16.61 -23.93 -5.57
C LYS A 423 -15.79 -24.10 -6.84
N THR A 424 -16.16 -23.40 -7.92
CA THR A 424 -15.50 -23.55 -9.22
C THR A 424 -14.10 -22.96 -9.15
N ILE A 425 -13.97 -21.70 -8.74
CA ILE A 425 -12.67 -21.03 -8.59
C ILE A 425 -11.72 -21.79 -7.66
N ARG A 426 -12.20 -22.31 -6.52
CA ARG A 426 -11.39 -23.15 -5.61
C ARG A 426 -10.88 -24.42 -6.28
N ARG A 427 -11.71 -25.07 -7.10
CA ARG A 427 -11.28 -26.26 -7.84
C ARG A 427 -10.21 -25.91 -8.88
N ILE A 428 -10.36 -24.79 -9.58
CA ILE A 428 -9.34 -24.33 -10.55
C ILE A 428 -8.02 -24.07 -9.82
N THR A 429 -8.04 -23.35 -8.69
CA THR A 429 -6.83 -23.07 -7.89
C THR A 429 -6.20 -24.34 -7.32
N GLU A 430 -7.00 -25.33 -6.89
CA GLU A 430 -6.50 -26.61 -6.36
C GLU A 430 -5.91 -27.50 -7.45
N GLU A 431 -6.52 -27.55 -8.64
CA GLU A 431 -6.06 -28.36 -9.78
C GLU A 431 -4.79 -27.81 -10.41
N THR A 432 -4.70 -26.48 -10.52
CA THR A 432 -3.58 -25.79 -11.21
C THR A 432 -2.49 -25.29 -10.26
N GLY A 433 -2.75 -25.25 -8.95
CA GLY A 433 -1.83 -24.66 -7.98
C GLY A 433 -1.67 -23.14 -8.12
N THR A 434 -2.57 -22.47 -8.86
CA THR A 434 -2.57 -21.02 -9.06
C THR A 434 -3.43 -20.31 -8.03
N GLU A 435 -3.21 -19.01 -7.87
CA GLU A 435 -4.10 -18.13 -7.13
C GLU A 435 -4.90 -17.29 -8.13
N ILE A 436 -6.22 -17.28 -8.00
CA ILE A 436 -7.11 -16.57 -8.93
C ILE A 436 -7.88 -15.53 -8.13
N ASP A 437 -7.75 -14.27 -8.54
CA ASP A 437 -8.54 -13.16 -8.02
C ASP A 437 -9.49 -12.64 -9.11
N VAL A 438 -10.67 -12.19 -8.71
CA VAL A 438 -11.69 -11.72 -9.64
C VAL A 438 -12.30 -10.44 -9.12
N GLU A 439 -12.25 -9.41 -9.95
CA GLU A 439 -12.87 -8.12 -9.69
C GLU A 439 -13.96 -7.84 -10.73
N GLU A 440 -15.09 -7.29 -10.27
CA GLU A 440 -16.24 -6.96 -11.11
C GLU A 440 -16.37 -5.44 -11.17
N ASP A 441 -16.03 -4.85 -12.32
CA ASP A 441 -16.16 -3.41 -12.58
C ASP A 441 -17.23 -3.16 -13.67
N GLY A 442 -18.46 -2.92 -13.21
CA GLY A 442 -19.60 -2.66 -14.07
C GLY A 442 -19.88 -3.81 -15.06
N PRO A 443 -19.82 -3.58 -16.39
CA PRO A 443 -20.10 -4.61 -17.39
C PRO A 443 -18.94 -5.56 -17.67
N VAL A 444 -17.72 -5.27 -17.19
CA VAL A 444 -16.51 -6.05 -17.42
C VAL A 444 -15.99 -6.62 -16.09
N GLY A 445 -15.54 -7.86 -16.13
CA GLY A 445 -14.84 -8.53 -15.05
C GLY A 445 -13.38 -8.73 -15.37
N HIS A 446 -12.51 -8.45 -14.41
CA HIS A 446 -11.08 -8.69 -14.52
C HIS A 446 -10.74 -9.96 -13.73
N VAL A 447 -10.14 -10.93 -14.41
CA VAL A 447 -9.65 -12.17 -13.77
C VAL A 447 -8.12 -12.16 -13.80
N TYR A 448 -7.53 -12.21 -12.61
CA TYR A 448 -6.09 -12.24 -12.40
C TYR A 448 -5.66 -13.64 -11.98
N ILE A 449 -4.71 -14.23 -12.71
CA ILE A 449 -4.21 -15.58 -12.48
C ILE A 449 -2.74 -15.49 -12.11
N ALA A 450 -2.43 -15.69 -10.83
CA ALA A 450 -1.09 -15.66 -10.31
C ALA A 450 -0.49 -17.07 -10.18
N ALA A 451 0.71 -17.26 -10.73
CA ALA A 451 1.48 -18.49 -10.57
C ALA A 451 2.99 -18.22 -10.50
N THR A 452 3.74 -19.11 -9.85
CA THR A 452 5.20 -19.05 -9.85
C THR A 452 5.82 -19.66 -11.12
N ASP A 453 5.06 -20.48 -11.84
CA ASP A 453 5.48 -21.12 -13.08
C ASP A 453 4.46 -20.84 -14.21
N GLN A 454 4.97 -20.76 -15.44
CA GLN A 454 4.17 -20.35 -16.59
C GLN A 454 3.24 -21.46 -17.11
N GLU A 455 3.50 -22.72 -16.76
CA GLU A 455 2.70 -23.86 -17.20
C GLU A 455 1.37 -23.90 -16.44
N SER A 456 1.44 -23.75 -15.11
CA SER A 456 0.28 -23.64 -14.22
C SER A 456 -0.60 -22.44 -14.57
N ALA A 457 0.01 -21.27 -14.82
CA ALA A 457 -0.72 -20.07 -15.24
C ALA A 457 -1.45 -20.29 -16.58
N ALA A 458 -0.78 -20.89 -17.58
CA ALA A 458 -1.37 -21.16 -18.88
C ALA A 458 -2.53 -22.17 -18.80
N GLU A 459 -2.43 -23.18 -17.93
CA GLU A 459 -3.51 -24.15 -17.70
C GLU A 459 -4.72 -23.48 -17.05
N ALA A 460 -4.51 -22.68 -15.99
CA ALA A 460 -5.57 -21.91 -15.35
C ALA A 460 -6.23 -20.92 -16.33
N MET A 461 -5.44 -20.20 -17.12
CA MET A 461 -5.93 -19.29 -18.16
C MET A 461 -6.77 -20.01 -19.21
N LYS A 462 -6.37 -21.22 -19.62
CA LYS A 462 -7.14 -22.05 -20.54
C LYS A 462 -8.49 -22.46 -19.94
N ILE A 463 -8.50 -22.85 -18.67
CA ILE A 463 -9.73 -23.22 -17.95
C ILE A 463 -10.67 -22.02 -17.86
N VAL A 464 -10.18 -20.87 -17.38
CA VAL A 464 -10.95 -19.62 -17.25
C VAL A 464 -11.52 -19.19 -18.61
N ARG A 465 -10.71 -19.20 -19.68
CA ARG A 465 -11.17 -18.88 -21.04
C ARG A 465 -12.27 -19.81 -21.52
N THR A 466 -12.16 -21.11 -21.24
CA THR A 466 -13.16 -22.11 -21.67
C THR A 466 -14.49 -21.96 -20.91
N ILE A 467 -14.45 -21.46 -19.68
CA ILE A 467 -15.65 -21.13 -18.91
C ILE A 467 -16.28 -19.85 -19.48
N ALA A 468 -15.49 -18.77 -19.58
CA ALA A 468 -15.95 -17.44 -20.00
C ALA A 468 -16.45 -17.39 -21.44
N TYR A 469 -15.72 -18.04 -22.35
CA TYR A 469 -16.04 -18.10 -23.78
C TYR A 469 -16.42 -19.54 -24.13
N ASP A 470 -17.55 -19.72 -24.82
CA ASP A 470 -17.94 -21.04 -25.28
C ASP A 470 -16.90 -21.58 -26.26
N PRO A 471 -16.42 -22.83 -26.08
CA PRO A 471 -15.36 -23.39 -26.91
C PRO A 471 -15.80 -23.49 -28.38
N GLU A 472 -14.91 -23.10 -29.29
CA GLU A 472 -15.20 -23.13 -30.72
C GLU A 472 -15.44 -24.56 -31.23
N PRO A 473 -16.42 -24.79 -32.12
CA PRO A 473 -16.62 -26.07 -32.78
C PRO A 473 -15.33 -26.58 -33.44
N GLY A 474 -14.95 -27.83 -33.13
CA GLY A 474 -13.74 -28.48 -33.61
C GLY A 474 -12.58 -28.52 -32.60
N THR A 475 -12.70 -27.85 -31.45
CA THR A 475 -11.69 -27.95 -30.37
C THR A 475 -11.78 -29.28 -29.63
N THR A 476 -10.63 -29.90 -29.36
CA THR A 476 -10.51 -31.16 -28.63
C THR A 476 -10.07 -30.91 -27.18
N PHE A 477 -10.74 -31.57 -26.23
CA PHE A 477 -10.44 -31.53 -24.81
C PHE A 477 -10.36 -32.93 -24.22
N THR A 478 -9.69 -33.07 -23.08
CA THR A 478 -9.74 -34.27 -22.26
C THR A 478 -10.72 -34.01 -21.12
N GLY A 479 -11.89 -34.63 -21.15
CA GLY A 479 -12.94 -34.45 -20.15
C GLY A 479 -13.14 -35.67 -19.28
N THR A 480 -13.80 -35.49 -18.13
CA THR A 480 -14.13 -36.59 -17.20
C THR A 480 -15.61 -36.89 -17.25
N VAL A 481 -15.99 -38.17 -17.35
CA VAL A 481 -17.40 -38.59 -17.39
C VAL A 481 -18.03 -38.38 -16.02
N THR A 482 -19.00 -37.46 -15.91
CA THR A 482 -19.67 -37.16 -14.63
C THR A 482 -20.89 -38.03 -14.38
N ARG A 483 -21.68 -38.32 -15.42
CA ARG A 483 -22.88 -39.16 -15.32
C ARG A 483 -23.26 -39.80 -16.65
N LEU A 484 -23.85 -40.99 -16.57
CA LEU A 484 -24.35 -41.73 -17.72
C LEU A 484 -25.89 -41.62 -17.80
N MET A 485 -26.40 -41.53 -19.02
CA MET A 485 -27.82 -41.62 -19.35
C MET A 485 -28.02 -42.66 -20.45
N ASN A 486 -29.25 -43.16 -20.62
CA ASN A 486 -29.55 -44.18 -21.63
C ASN A 486 -29.27 -43.72 -23.08
N PHE A 487 -29.19 -42.42 -23.33
CA PHE A 487 -28.98 -41.83 -24.66
C PHE A 487 -27.60 -41.17 -24.85
N GLY A 488 -26.76 -41.14 -23.82
CA GLY A 488 -25.44 -40.50 -23.89
C GLY A 488 -24.74 -40.37 -22.54
N ALA A 489 -23.53 -39.84 -22.53
CA ALA A 489 -22.76 -39.54 -21.32
C ALA A 489 -22.54 -38.03 -21.22
N PHE A 490 -22.68 -37.50 -20.00
CA PHE A 490 -22.23 -36.15 -19.69
C PHE A 490 -20.75 -36.21 -19.34
N VAL A 491 -19.99 -35.37 -20.03
CA VAL A 491 -18.55 -35.24 -19.86
C VAL A 491 -18.26 -33.80 -19.45
N GLU A 492 -17.65 -33.63 -18.28
CA GLU A 492 -17.16 -32.34 -17.83
C GLU A 492 -15.84 -32.03 -18.54
N ILE A 493 -15.80 -30.87 -19.20
CA ILE A 493 -14.65 -30.43 -20.00
C ILE A 493 -13.70 -29.60 -19.13
N VAL A 494 -14.28 -28.68 -18.37
CA VAL A 494 -13.64 -27.82 -17.40
C VAL A 494 -14.55 -27.68 -16.19
N PRO A 495 -14.01 -27.31 -15.01
CA PRO A 495 -14.80 -27.13 -13.81
C PRO A 495 -16.11 -26.34 -14.02
N GLY A 496 -17.26 -27.03 -13.87
CA GLY A 496 -18.59 -26.41 -13.92
C GLY A 496 -19.23 -26.38 -15.31
N LYS A 497 -18.53 -26.85 -16.35
CA LYS A 497 -19.02 -26.87 -17.74
C LYS A 497 -19.07 -28.30 -18.29
N GLU A 498 -20.28 -28.82 -18.48
CA GLU A 498 -20.54 -30.17 -18.99
C GLU A 498 -21.07 -30.13 -20.43
N GLY A 499 -20.68 -31.12 -21.23
CA GLY A 499 -21.29 -31.39 -22.53
C GLY A 499 -21.83 -32.81 -22.65
N LEU A 500 -22.74 -33.02 -23.59
CA LEU A 500 -23.36 -34.32 -23.85
C LEU A 500 -22.68 -35.00 -25.03
N VAL A 501 -22.14 -36.20 -24.81
CA VAL A 501 -21.78 -37.12 -25.88
C VAL A 501 -22.97 -38.04 -26.13
N HIS A 502 -23.65 -37.89 -27.27
CA HIS A 502 -24.73 -38.79 -27.67
C HIS A 502 -24.17 -40.20 -27.97
N ILE A 503 -24.94 -41.26 -27.67
CA ILE A 503 -24.50 -42.66 -27.85
C ILE A 503 -23.99 -42.95 -29.28
N SER A 504 -24.58 -42.30 -30.28
CA SER A 504 -24.18 -42.41 -31.68
C SER A 504 -22.90 -41.66 -32.04
N LYS A 505 -22.24 -40.99 -31.10
CA LYS A 505 -20.99 -40.22 -31.28
C LYS A 505 -19.90 -40.67 -30.30
N MET A 506 -20.12 -41.78 -29.58
CA MET A 506 -19.16 -42.37 -28.65
C MET A 506 -18.10 -43.26 -29.32
N SER A 507 -18.50 -43.99 -30.35
CA SER A 507 -17.61 -44.90 -31.10
C SER A 507 -17.99 -44.95 -32.57
N TRP A 508 -17.06 -45.37 -33.43
CA TRP A 508 -17.32 -45.70 -34.83
C TRP A 508 -18.10 -47.02 -35.00
N GLY A 509 -18.06 -47.91 -34.01
CA GLY A 509 -18.85 -49.14 -33.94
C GLY A 509 -20.28 -48.94 -33.43
N ARG A 510 -21.11 -49.98 -33.48
CA ARG A 510 -22.46 -49.96 -32.91
C ARG A 510 -22.39 -50.16 -31.39
N THR A 511 -22.47 -49.07 -30.65
CA THR A 511 -22.59 -49.06 -29.19
C THR A 511 -24.06 -49.26 -28.81
N GLU A 512 -24.42 -50.40 -28.21
CA GLU A 512 -25.81 -50.67 -27.78
C GLU A 512 -26.14 -50.03 -26.43
N LYS A 513 -25.17 -49.94 -25.51
CA LYS A 513 -25.32 -49.24 -24.22
C LYS A 513 -24.14 -48.32 -23.96
N VAL A 514 -24.42 -47.20 -23.33
CA VAL A 514 -23.41 -46.21 -22.93
C VAL A 514 -22.41 -46.80 -21.94
N GLU A 515 -22.87 -47.70 -21.06
CA GLU A 515 -22.04 -48.37 -20.04
C GLU A 515 -20.98 -49.31 -20.66
N ASP A 516 -21.17 -49.73 -21.91
CA ASP A 516 -20.21 -50.59 -22.61
C ASP A 516 -19.00 -49.79 -23.14
N ALA A 517 -19.12 -48.46 -23.23
CA ALA A 517 -18.09 -47.58 -23.79
C ALA A 517 -17.33 -46.78 -22.74
N VAL A 518 -18.01 -46.33 -21.68
CA VAL A 518 -17.42 -45.45 -20.65
C VAL A 518 -18.06 -45.69 -19.28
N SER A 519 -17.26 -45.51 -18.21
CA SER A 519 -17.70 -45.50 -16.82
C SER A 519 -17.67 -44.09 -16.23
N VAL A 520 -18.46 -43.85 -15.17
CA VAL A 520 -18.38 -42.60 -14.41
C VAL A 520 -16.99 -42.47 -13.80
N GLY A 521 -16.33 -41.34 -14.05
CA GLY A 521 -14.95 -41.05 -13.64
C GLY A 521 -13.89 -41.31 -14.72
N ASP A 522 -14.25 -41.87 -15.87
CA ASP A 522 -13.28 -42.10 -16.96
C ASP A 522 -12.86 -40.79 -17.62
N LYS A 523 -11.55 -40.66 -17.92
CA LYS A 523 -10.99 -39.56 -18.70
C LYS A 523 -11.01 -39.91 -20.18
N VAL A 524 -11.69 -39.08 -20.98
CA VAL A 524 -11.96 -39.33 -22.40
C VAL A 524 -11.61 -38.12 -23.25
N GLN A 525 -11.05 -38.33 -24.44
CA GLN A 525 -10.87 -37.25 -25.41
C GLN A 525 -12.19 -36.97 -26.12
N ILE A 526 -12.59 -35.71 -26.14
CA ILE A 526 -13.84 -35.24 -26.74
C ILE A 526 -13.59 -34.03 -27.63
N THR A 527 -14.31 -33.94 -28.74
CA THR A 527 -14.28 -32.79 -29.67
C THR A 527 -15.64 -32.09 -29.62
N VAL A 528 -15.64 -30.76 -29.53
CA VAL A 528 -16.86 -29.95 -29.56
C VAL A 528 -17.43 -29.94 -30.98
N LEU A 529 -18.67 -30.38 -31.17
CA LEU A 529 -19.32 -30.39 -32.49
C LEU A 529 -20.09 -29.10 -32.75
N GLU A 530 -20.91 -28.68 -31.79
CA GLU A 530 -21.73 -27.49 -31.86
C GLU A 530 -22.12 -27.04 -30.45
N VAL A 531 -22.39 -25.75 -30.31
CA VAL A 531 -23.04 -25.14 -29.14
C VAL A 531 -24.47 -24.83 -29.56
N ASP A 532 -25.47 -25.36 -28.84
CA ASP A 532 -26.88 -25.12 -29.19
C ASP A 532 -27.35 -23.71 -28.77
N ASP A 533 -28.54 -23.30 -29.23
CA ASP A 533 -29.14 -21.98 -28.92
C ASP A 533 -29.40 -21.77 -27.41
N GLN A 534 -29.26 -22.82 -26.58
CA GLN A 534 -29.40 -22.80 -25.12
C GLN A 534 -28.06 -22.87 -24.39
N GLY A 535 -26.93 -22.78 -25.11
CA GLY A 535 -25.57 -22.83 -24.56
C GLY A 535 -25.09 -24.24 -24.17
N ARG A 536 -25.75 -25.30 -24.64
CA ARG A 536 -25.35 -26.69 -24.34
C ARG A 536 -24.33 -27.19 -25.36
N LEU A 537 -23.31 -27.86 -24.85
CA LEU A 537 -22.20 -28.40 -25.64
C LEU A 537 -22.54 -29.81 -26.15
N ASN A 538 -22.63 -29.97 -27.47
CA ASN A 538 -22.71 -31.28 -28.10
C ASN A 538 -21.31 -31.79 -28.44
N LEU A 539 -20.94 -32.94 -27.87
CA LEU A 539 -19.60 -33.48 -27.89
C LEU A 539 -19.52 -34.79 -28.68
N SER A 540 -18.33 -35.09 -29.20
CA SER A 540 -18.01 -36.34 -29.89
C SER A 540 -16.74 -36.97 -29.31
N MET A 541 -16.78 -38.27 -29.01
CA MET A 541 -15.56 -39.05 -28.68
C MET A 541 -14.88 -39.63 -29.92
N ARG A 542 -15.45 -39.41 -31.11
CA ARG A 542 -14.84 -39.83 -32.37
C ARG A 542 -13.72 -38.88 -32.74
N ASP A 543 -12.57 -39.43 -33.05
CA ASP A 543 -11.45 -38.69 -33.62
C ASP A 543 -11.83 -38.19 -35.05
N PRO A 544 -11.72 -36.88 -35.36
CA PRO A 544 -11.95 -36.36 -36.70
C PRO A 544 -11.00 -36.97 -37.77
N SER A 545 -9.83 -37.48 -37.37
CA SER A 545 -8.77 -37.94 -38.27
C SER A 545 -8.89 -39.42 -38.68
N GLU A 546 -9.59 -40.25 -37.90
CA GLU A 546 -9.82 -41.67 -38.19
C GLU A 546 -11.24 -41.90 -38.70
N LYS A 547 -11.58 -41.42 -39.90
CA LYS A 547 -12.83 -41.83 -40.57
C LYS A 547 -12.62 -43.20 -41.23
N PRO A 548 -13.20 -44.31 -40.74
CA PRO A 548 -13.06 -45.61 -41.39
C PRO A 548 -13.69 -45.60 -42.79
N GLU A 549 -12.98 -46.15 -43.78
CA GLU A 549 -13.46 -46.26 -45.17
C GLU A 549 -14.80 -47.03 -45.22
N GLY A 550 -15.88 -46.35 -45.61
CA GLY A 550 -17.22 -46.94 -45.78
C GLY A 550 -18.29 -46.51 -44.76
N TYR A 551 -18.00 -45.63 -43.80
CA TYR A 551 -19.02 -45.19 -42.83
C TYR A 551 -20.06 -44.25 -43.46
N THR A 552 -21.34 -44.65 -43.42
CA THR A 552 -22.49 -43.85 -43.87
C THR A 552 -23.28 -43.38 -42.66
N GLU A 553 -23.40 -42.07 -42.46
CA GLU A 553 -24.08 -41.47 -41.32
C GLU A 553 -25.61 -41.65 -41.46
N GLN A 554 -26.27 -42.34 -40.52
CA GLN A 554 -27.71 -42.55 -40.56
C GLN A 554 -28.46 -41.32 -40.04
N GLN A 555 -29.31 -40.72 -40.88
CA GLN A 555 -30.24 -39.67 -40.48
C GLN A 555 -31.32 -40.21 -39.53
N PRO A 556 -31.77 -39.42 -38.53
CA PRO A 556 -32.82 -39.84 -37.62
C PRO A 556 -34.15 -40.06 -38.36
N SER A 557 -34.79 -41.20 -38.11
CA SER A 557 -36.06 -41.57 -38.72
C SER A 557 -37.19 -40.68 -38.19
N ARG A 558 -37.83 -39.93 -39.10
CA ARG A 558 -39.09 -39.22 -38.82
C ARG A 558 -40.17 -40.26 -38.50
N SER A 559 -40.69 -40.22 -37.27
CA SER A 559 -41.83 -41.01 -36.82
C SER A 559 -43.08 -40.71 -37.67
N GLY A 560 -43.78 -41.78 -38.04
CA GLY A 560 -44.64 -41.83 -39.22
C GLY A 560 -45.97 -41.09 -39.13
N SER A 561 -46.32 -40.41 -40.24
CA SER A 561 -47.68 -40.04 -40.57
C SER A 561 -48.41 -41.24 -41.20
N SER A 562 -49.28 -41.89 -40.43
CA SER A 562 -50.25 -42.86 -40.95
C SER A 562 -51.55 -42.12 -41.27
N SER A 563 -51.82 -41.97 -42.57
CA SER A 563 -53.07 -41.47 -43.11
C SER A 563 -54.20 -42.48 -42.90
N SER A 564 -55.31 -42.07 -42.28
CA SER A 564 -56.60 -42.74 -42.45
C SER A 564 -57.66 -41.73 -42.87
N ARG A 565 -58.08 -41.83 -44.14
CA ARG A 565 -59.29 -41.19 -44.68
C ARG A 565 -60.48 -42.05 -44.28
N ARG A 566 -61.47 -41.50 -43.55
CA ARG A 566 -62.89 -41.79 -43.77
C ARG A 566 -63.75 -40.58 -43.38
N THR A 567 -64.61 -40.23 -44.31
CA THR A 567 -65.61 -39.16 -44.32
C THR A 567 -66.87 -39.52 -43.52
N ASP A 568 -67.38 -38.48 -42.84
CA ASP A 568 -68.78 -38.05 -42.72
C ASP A 568 -69.84 -38.99 -42.11
N ARG A 569 -70.42 -38.54 -40.97
CA ARG A 569 -71.86 -38.62 -40.67
C ARG A 569 -72.26 -37.77 -39.45
N SER A 570 -73.18 -36.84 -39.74
CA SER A 570 -74.38 -36.42 -38.97
C SER A 570 -74.27 -35.61 -37.67
N ARG A 571 -74.78 -34.37 -37.81
CA ARG A 571 -75.45 -33.44 -36.87
C ARG A 571 -76.26 -34.07 -35.72
N SER A 572 -76.24 -33.44 -34.54
CA SER A 572 -77.40 -32.73 -33.92
C SER A 572 -77.14 -32.35 -32.45
N ASP A 573 -77.69 -31.20 -32.03
CA ASP A 573 -78.31 -30.88 -30.72
C ASP A 573 -77.47 -31.02 -29.43
N ARG A 574 -77.42 -30.15 -28.41
CA ARG A 574 -78.19 -29.04 -27.82
C ARG A 574 -77.21 -28.37 -26.82
N ASP A 575 -77.14 -27.05 -26.65
CA ASP A 575 -78.03 -26.17 -25.89
C ASP A 575 -78.01 -26.36 -24.33
N ASN A 576 -78.11 -25.22 -23.61
CA ASN A 576 -78.32 -24.99 -22.16
C ASN A 576 -77.09 -25.09 -21.20
N ARG A 577 -76.56 -24.00 -20.61
CA ARG A 577 -77.03 -23.10 -19.51
C ARG A 577 -77.16 -23.72 -18.10
N SER A 578 -76.50 -23.01 -17.16
CA SER A 578 -76.97 -22.51 -15.85
C SER A 578 -76.70 -23.25 -14.53
N ARG A 579 -76.24 -22.43 -13.56
CA ARG A 579 -76.37 -22.50 -12.07
C ARG A 579 -75.50 -23.57 -11.38
N GLY A 580 -74.74 -23.30 -10.31
CA GLY A 580 -74.86 -22.33 -9.22
C GLY A 580 -75.07 -23.09 -7.89
N ARG A 581 -74.33 -22.71 -6.81
CA ARG A 581 -74.48 -23.09 -5.37
C ARG A 581 -73.98 -24.50 -4.96
N SER A 582 -73.41 -24.76 -3.76
CA SER A 582 -73.26 -24.00 -2.49
C SER A 582 -72.38 -24.79 -1.50
N ASP A 583 -71.80 -24.07 -0.53
CA ASP A 583 -71.53 -24.42 0.88
C ASP A 583 -70.70 -25.67 1.26
N ARG A 584 -69.61 -25.46 2.00
CA ARG A 584 -69.65 -25.60 3.47
C ARG A 584 -68.38 -25.10 4.15
N ASP A 585 -68.65 -24.66 5.36
CA ASP A 585 -67.91 -23.84 6.31
C ASP A 585 -67.38 -24.71 7.46
N ARG A 586 -66.48 -24.14 8.29
CA ARG A 586 -65.96 -24.60 9.61
C ARG A 586 -64.79 -25.62 9.60
N GLY A 587 -63.74 -25.45 10.41
CA GLY A 587 -63.56 -24.47 11.47
C GLY A 587 -62.21 -24.55 12.20
N ASP A 588 -62.02 -23.50 12.97
CA ASP A 588 -61.03 -23.16 14.00
C ASP A 588 -60.78 -24.24 15.06
N ARG A 589 -59.51 -24.39 15.51
CA ARG A 589 -59.13 -24.39 16.94
C ARG A 589 -57.62 -24.51 17.20
N SER A 590 -57.16 -23.55 17.98
CA SER A 590 -55.91 -23.38 18.72
C SER A 590 -55.65 -24.36 19.89
N ARG A 591 -54.40 -24.28 20.41
CA ARG A 591 -53.83 -24.73 21.71
C ARG A 591 -53.27 -26.16 21.72
N ALA A 592 -52.25 -26.53 22.51
CA ALA A 592 -51.16 -25.96 23.30
C ALA A 592 -50.53 -27.16 24.02
N SER A 593 -49.30 -27.03 24.56
CA SER A 593 -48.63 -27.91 25.56
C SER A 593 -48.36 -29.37 25.13
N ASP A 594 -47.33 -30.10 25.55
CA ASP A 594 -46.28 -29.99 26.58
C ASP A 594 -45.23 -31.11 26.26
N ARG A 595 -43.98 -30.91 26.69
CA ARG A 595 -43.01 -31.86 27.33
C ARG A 595 -42.94 -33.36 26.85
N ASP A 596 -41.80 -34.07 26.80
CA ASP A 596 -40.57 -34.03 27.61
C ASP A 596 -39.51 -35.01 27.05
N SER A 597 -38.22 -34.67 27.26
CA SER A 597 -37.03 -35.51 27.58
C SER A 597 -36.58 -36.67 26.66
N SER A 598 -35.29 -36.99 26.47
CA SER A 598 -34.21 -37.10 27.47
C SER A 598 -32.83 -37.44 26.86
N GLY A 599 -31.76 -37.01 27.58
CA GLY A 599 -30.45 -37.67 27.70
C GLY A 599 -29.29 -37.06 26.87
N GLY A 600 -28.15 -36.59 27.40
CA GLY A 600 -27.58 -36.54 28.76
C GLY A 600 -26.03 -36.53 28.67
N GLY A 601 -25.32 -35.71 29.47
CA GLY A 601 -23.84 -35.80 29.60
C GLY A 601 -23.05 -34.57 30.10
N PHE A 602 -23.16 -34.25 31.41
CA PHE A 602 -22.15 -33.75 32.39
C PHE A 602 -20.66 -33.57 31.92
N ARG A 603 -19.78 -32.65 32.39
CA ARG A 603 -19.63 -31.79 33.61
C ARG A 603 -18.32 -30.95 33.49
N GLN A 604 -18.28 -29.68 33.90
CA GLN A 604 -17.48 -29.12 35.02
C GLN A 604 -17.22 -27.60 34.94
N ASN A 605 -17.64 -26.94 36.02
CA ASN A 605 -17.38 -25.55 36.41
C ASN A 605 -15.93 -25.32 36.87
N ARG A 606 -15.39 -24.13 36.56
CA ARG A 606 -14.47 -23.41 37.46
C ARG A 606 -14.94 -21.96 37.63
N GLN A 607 -15.23 -21.63 38.88
CA GLN A 607 -15.51 -20.30 39.39
C GLN A 607 -14.29 -19.38 39.26
N ARG A 608 -14.51 -18.09 38.96
CA ARG A 608 -13.55 -17.00 39.20
C ARG A 608 -14.06 -16.15 40.38
N PRO A 609 -13.22 -15.73 41.33
CA PRO A 609 -13.64 -14.83 42.41
C PRO A 609 -13.71 -13.38 41.93
N GLN A 610 -14.70 -12.65 42.45
CA GLN A 610 -14.70 -11.20 42.55
C GLN A 610 -13.78 -10.80 43.70
N ASP A 611 -12.84 -9.89 43.45
CA ASP A 611 -12.18 -9.13 44.51
C ASP A 611 -12.35 -7.64 44.26
N ASN A 612 -12.93 -6.99 45.28
CA ASN A 612 -12.99 -5.55 45.47
C ASN A 612 -11.59 -4.99 45.72
N ILE A 613 -11.16 -3.99 44.95
CA ILE A 613 -10.08 -3.08 45.36
C ILE A 613 -10.54 -1.63 45.15
N SER A 614 -10.30 -0.86 46.21
CA SER A 614 -10.72 0.50 46.52
C SER A 614 -10.12 1.58 45.62
N LYS A 615 -10.89 2.66 45.47
CA LYS A 615 -10.45 3.98 45.00
C LYS A 615 -9.44 4.59 45.99
N ALA A 616 -8.16 4.52 45.67
CA ALA A 616 -7.09 5.45 46.04
C ALA A 616 -5.86 5.02 45.22
N ASP A 617 -4.98 5.95 44.87
CA ASP A 617 -3.75 5.74 44.07
C ASP A 617 -3.94 5.63 42.55
N ARG A 618 -4.46 6.72 41.98
CA ARG A 618 -4.05 7.18 40.64
C ARG A 618 -3.39 8.54 40.78
N ASN A 619 -2.11 8.54 41.12
CA ASN A 619 -1.20 9.66 40.89
C ASN A 619 0.22 9.13 40.89
N THR A 620 0.80 8.96 39.71
CA THR A 620 2.23 8.98 39.35
C THR A 620 2.43 8.12 38.11
N ARG A 621 2.66 8.78 36.96
CA ARG A 621 3.55 8.41 35.85
C ARG A 621 3.18 9.22 34.61
N GLN A 622 3.62 10.47 34.63
CA GLN A 622 4.16 11.14 33.45
C GLN A 622 5.68 11.10 33.63
N PHE A 623 6.37 10.56 32.62
CA PHE A 623 7.58 11.06 31.96
C PHE A 623 7.96 10.04 30.90
#